data_AF-A0A920UEL8-F1
#
_entry.id   AF-A0A920UEL8-F1
#
_cell.length_a   1.000
_cell.length_b   1.000
_cell.length_c   1.000
_cell.angle_alpha   90.00
_cell.angle_beta   90.00
_cell.angle_gamma   90.00
#
_symmetry.space_group_name_H-M   'P 1'
#
loop_
_entity.id
_entity.type
_entity.pdbx_description
1 polymer ?
#
loop_
_entity_poly.entity_id
_entity_poly.type
_entity_poly.pdbx_seq_one_letter_code
_entity_poly.pdbx_strand_id
1 'polypeptide(L)'
;MPLSKAGVSCTGVGEQITQQAAAAKIVTRVEDGMSLHEAVSKTLMESNNFNYSFGLISLDANGQIEVGKTAALGEVYYAYHNGEGIETF
;
A
#
# COMPACT_ATOMS: atom_id res chain seq x y z
N MET A 1 11.02 -21.45 -2.98
CA MET A 1 10.70 -20.11 -3.53
C MET A 1 10.92 -19.10 -2.41
N PRO A 2 11.56 -17.95 -2.64
CA PRO A 2 11.52 -16.89 -1.64
C PRO A 2 10.06 -16.49 -1.45
N LEU A 3 9.58 -16.47 -0.21
CA LEU A 3 8.26 -15.89 0.10
C LEU A 3 8.33 -14.39 -0.24
N SER A 4 7.29 -13.85 -0.89
CA SER A 4 7.15 -12.39 -1.07
C SER A 4 7.26 -11.71 0.29
N LYS A 5 8.03 -10.62 0.39
CA LYS A 5 8.21 -9.90 1.67
C LYS A 5 7.03 -9.02 2.06
N ALA A 6 6.10 -8.74 1.13
CA ALA A 6 4.88 -7.99 1.39
C ALA A 6 3.75 -8.32 0.39
N GLY A 7 2.52 -7.96 0.76
CA GLY A 7 1.35 -7.93 -0.09
C GLY A 7 0.69 -6.55 -0.07
N VAL A 8 0.20 -6.08 -1.21
CA VAL A 8 -0.42 -4.75 -1.36
C VAL A 8 -1.67 -4.87 -2.23
N SER A 9 -2.77 -4.25 -1.80
CA SER A 9 -4.00 -4.13 -2.58
C SER A 9 -4.36 -2.65 -2.72
N CYS A 10 -4.69 -2.23 -3.94
CA CYS A 10 -4.99 -0.83 -4.26
C CYS A 10 -6.45 -0.63 -4.69
N THR A 11 -6.97 0.57 -4.48
CA THR A 11 -8.29 1.03 -4.95
C THR A 11 -8.22 2.49 -5.42
N GLY A 12 -9.14 2.93 -6.27
CA GLY A 12 -9.16 4.28 -6.86
C GLY A 12 -9.10 4.27 -8.38
N VAL A 13 -8.45 5.27 -8.98
CA VAL A 13 -8.36 5.38 -10.45
C VAL A 13 -7.35 4.36 -11.00
N GLY A 14 -7.86 3.34 -11.70
CA GLY A 14 -7.08 2.19 -12.15
C GLY A 14 -5.87 2.57 -13.01
N GLU A 15 -6.04 3.49 -13.96
CA GLU A 15 -4.99 3.94 -14.87
C GLU A 15 -3.84 4.63 -14.14
N GLN A 16 -4.12 5.31 -13.03
CA GLN A 16 -3.09 5.96 -12.22
C GLN A 16 -2.34 4.96 -11.35
N ILE A 17 -3.05 3.95 -10.81
CA ILE A 17 -2.44 2.83 -10.08
C ILE A 17 -1.50 2.05 -10.99
N THR A 18 -1.92 1.76 -12.22
CA THR A 18 -1.10 1.03 -13.21
C THR A 18 0.06 1.88 -13.71
N GLN A 19 -0.14 3.17 -14.00
CA GLN A 19 0.92 4.10 -14.39
C GLN A 19 1.99 4.25 -13.30
N GLN A 20 1.59 4.25 -12.02
CA GLN A 20 2.51 4.29 -10.89
C GLN A 20 3.13 2.91 -10.58
N ALA A 21 2.55 1.84 -11.12
CA ALA A 21 2.81 0.45 -10.71
C ALA A 21 2.76 0.29 -9.18
N ALA A 22 1.80 0.93 -8.50
CA ALA A 22 1.86 1.20 -7.06
C ALA A 22 2.12 -0.04 -6.19
N ALA A 23 1.34 -1.12 -6.38
CA ALA A 23 1.49 -2.34 -5.61
C ALA A 23 2.84 -3.02 -5.85
N ALA A 24 3.21 -3.25 -7.12
CA ALA A 24 4.48 -3.87 -7.49
C ALA A 24 5.67 -3.05 -7.00
N LYS A 25 5.62 -1.72 -7.15
CA LYS A 25 6.67 -0.79 -6.70
C LYS A 25 6.87 -0.83 -5.19
N ILE A 26 5.80 -0.92 -4.39
CA ILE A 26 5.90 -1.06 -2.94
C ILE A 26 6.52 -2.41 -2.58
N VAL A 27 6.04 -3.51 -3.16
CA VAL A 27 6.58 -4.85 -2.90
C VAL A 27 8.06 -4.92 -3.24
N THR A 28 8.48 -4.44 -4.41
CA THR A 28 9.89 -4.40 -4.81
C THR A 28 10.74 -3.58 -3.85
N ARG A 29 10.25 -2.42 -3.38
CA ARG A 29 10.97 -1.60 -2.38
C ARG A 29 11.21 -2.36 -1.07
N VAL A 30 10.22 -3.12 -0.61
CA VAL A 30 10.35 -3.96 0.60
C VAL A 30 11.31 -5.13 0.34
N GLU A 31 11.23 -5.75 -0.84
CA GLU A 31 12.17 -6.80 -1.25
C GLU A 31 13.62 -6.30 -1.25
N ASP A 32 13.84 -5.08 -1.73
CA ASP A 32 15.12 -4.36 -1.78
C ASP A 32 15.58 -3.82 -0.41
N GLY A 33 14.77 -3.96 0.64
CA GLY A 33 15.18 -3.72 2.02
C GLY A 33 14.61 -2.48 2.70
N MET A 34 13.68 -1.75 2.07
CA MET A 34 12.91 -0.70 2.75
C MET A 34 11.93 -1.32 3.75
N SER A 35 11.60 -0.61 4.84
CA SER A 35 10.44 -0.98 5.65
C SER A 35 9.13 -0.77 4.86
N LEU A 36 8.06 -1.47 5.24
CA LEU A 36 6.76 -1.32 4.60
C LEU A 36 6.26 0.14 4.67
N HIS A 37 6.42 0.77 5.83
CA HIS A 37 6.06 2.17 6.04
C HIS A 37 6.79 3.10 5.05
N GLU A 38 8.12 3.01 4.96
CA GLU A 38 8.90 3.85 4.05
C GLU A 38 8.55 3.60 2.57
N ALA A 39 8.32 2.34 2.20
CA ALA A 39 7.93 1.96 0.84
C ALA A 39 6.57 2.56 0.45
N VAL A 40 5.58 2.50 1.35
CA VAL A 40 4.26 3.11 1.18
C VAL A 40 4.37 4.64 1.12
N SER A 41 4.99 5.27 2.11
CA SER A 41 5.11 6.75 2.18
C SER A 41 5.81 7.32 0.94
N LYS A 42 6.91 6.70 0.50
CA LYS A 42 7.63 7.12 -0.71
C LYS A 42 6.76 7.00 -1.96
N THR A 43 5.98 5.93 -2.08
CA THR A 43 5.10 5.69 -3.25
C THR A 43 3.96 6.70 -3.30
N LEU A 44 3.36 7.02 -2.15
CA LEU A 44 2.29 8.01 -2.05
C LEU A 44 2.81 9.42 -2.30
N MET A 45 3.98 9.78 -1.77
CA MET A 45 4.62 11.07 -2.05
C MET A 45 4.83 11.29 -3.54
N GLU A 46 5.42 10.31 -4.24
CA GLU A 46 5.62 10.38 -5.68
C GLU A 46 4.28 10.52 -6.43
N SER A 47 3.25 9.81 -5.98
CA SER A 47 1.92 9.81 -6.60
C SER A 47 1.18 11.14 -6.40
N ASN A 48 1.36 11.76 -5.23
CA ASN A 48 0.84 13.08 -4.93
C ASN A 48 1.45 14.16 -5.84
N ASN A 49 2.71 14.03 -6.24
CA ASN A 49 3.35 14.95 -7.19
C ASN A 49 2.69 14.91 -8.59
N PHE A 50 2.04 13.80 -8.93
CA PHE A 50 1.24 13.66 -10.16
C PHE A 50 -0.25 13.90 -9.96
N ASN A 51 -0.68 14.29 -8.75
CA ASN A 51 -2.07 14.44 -8.36
C ASN A 51 -2.92 13.17 -8.65
N TYR A 52 -2.33 11.99 -8.45
CA TYR A 52 -3.05 10.72 -8.58
C TYR A 52 -4.03 10.54 -7.40
N SER A 53 -5.12 9.82 -7.63
CA SER A 53 -6.21 9.53 -6.70
C SER A 53 -6.34 8.02 -6.53
N PHE A 54 -5.68 7.49 -5.50
CA PHE A 54 -5.79 6.09 -5.10
C PHE A 54 -5.43 5.88 -3.63
N GLY A 55 -5.84 4.74 -3.10
CA GLY A 55 -5.51 4.26 -1.77
C GLY A 55 -5.05 2.82 -1.81
N LEU A 56 -4.50 2.35 -0.68
CA LEU A 56 -3.98 1.01 -0.54
C LEU A 56 -4.08 0.50 0.90
N ILE A 57 -4.15 -0.83 1.00
CA ILE A 57 -3.86 -1.58 2.21
C ILE A 57 -2.66 -2.50 1.92
N SER A 58 -1.83 -2.75 2.92
CA SER A 58 -0.65 -3.59 2.76
C SER A 58 -0.25 -4.30 4.06
N LEU A 59 0.45 -5.42 3.90
CA LEU A 59 0.93 -6.28 4.99
C LEU A 59 2.32 -6.83 4.62
N ASP A 60 3.28 -6.78 5.54
CA ASP A 60 4.60 -7.42 5.35
C ASP A 60 4.72 -8.79 6.02
N ALA A 61 5.81 -9.50 5.74
CA ALA A 61 6.08 -10.83 6.29
C ALA A 61 6.28 -10.86 7.82
N ASN A 62 6.45 -9.72 8.48
CA ASN A 62 6.55 -9.60 9.93
C ASN A 62 5.20 -9.27 10.58
N GLY A 63 4.14 -9.08 9.78
CA GLY A 63 2.82 -8.71 10.28
C GLY A 63 2.57 -7.21 10.36
N GLN A 64 3.48 -6.36 9.86
CA GLN A 64 3.26 -4.91 9.82
C GLN A 64 2.15 -4.59 8.81
N ILE A 65 1.11 -3.89 9.24
CA ILE A 65 0.03 -3.40 8.37
C ILE A 65 0.27 -1.91 8.09
N GLU A 66 0.15 -1.51 6.83
CA GLU A 66 0.14 -0.09 6.45
C GLU A 66 -1.04 0.19 5.52
N VAL A 67 -1.76 1.27 5.82
CA VAL A 67 -2.85 1.81 5.00
C VAL A 67 -2.48 3.22 4.59
N GLY A 68 -2.74 3.57 3.34
CA GLY A 68 -2.41 4.90 2.85
C GLY A 68 -3.24 5.34 1.67
N LYS A 69 -3.31 6.65 1.48
CA LYS A 69 -4.02 7.27 0.36
C LYS A 69 -3.27 8.49 -0.15
N THR A 70 -3.46 8.79 -1.44
CA THR A 70 -3.03 10.06 -2.00
C THR A 70 -3.93 11.20 -1.50
N ALA A 71 -3.44 12.43 -1.57
CA ALA A 71 -4.15 13.62 -1.11
C ALA A 71 -5.46 13.85 -1.89
N ALA A 72 -5.52 13.41 -3.14
CA ALA A 72 -6.70 13.53 -4.00
C ALA A 72 -7.78 12.47 -3.73
N LEU A 73 -7.54 11.48 -2.86
CA LEU A 73 -8.54 10.51 -2.45
C LEU A 73 -9.16 10.90 -1.11
N GLY A 74 -10.49 10.87 -1.04
CA GLY A 74 -11.26 11.21 0.16
C GLY A 74 -10.91 10.35 1.35
N GLU A 75 -11.33 9.08 1.36
CA GLU A 75 -11.05 8.13 2.44
C GLU A 75 -10.79 6.71 1.91
N VAL A 76 -10.17 5.88 2.74
CA VAL A 76 -10.00 4.43 2.53
C VAL A 76 -10.59 3.71 3.73
N TYR A 77 -11.69 3.01 3.52
CA TYR A 77 -12.26 2.12 4.53
C TYR A 77 -11.61 0.74 4.44
N TYR A 78 -11.26 0.17 5.59
CA TYR A 78 -10.60 -1.12 5.62
C TYR A 78 -10.93 -1.90 6.90
N ALA A 79 -10.66 -3.19 6.87
CA ALA A 79 -10.78 -4.07 8.02
C ALA A 79 -9.68 -5.11 7.97
N TYR A 80 -9.29 -5.62 9.13
CA TYR A 80 -8.39 -6.76 9.21
C TYR A 80 -8.82 -7.73 10.33
N HIS A 81 -8.35 -8.97 10.22
CA HIS A 81 -8.51 -10.00 11.24
C HIS A 81 -7.17 -10.67 11.50
N ASN A 82 -6.75 -10.69 12.77
CA ASN A 82 -5.44 -11.20 13.20
C ASN A 82 -5.48 -12.63 13.76
N GLY A 83 -6.65 -13.28 13.78
CA GLY A 83 -6.84 -14.59 14.41
C GLY A 83 -7.65 -14.52 15.71
N GLU A 84 -7.69 -13.36 16.37
CA GLU A 84 -8.36 -13.16 17.67
C GLU A 84 -9.59 -12.25 17.56
N GLY A 85 -9.58 -11.29 16.64
CA GLY A 85 -10.67 -10.34 16.46
C GLY A 85 -10.67 -9.69 15.08
N ILE A 86 -11.78 -8.99 14.78
CA ILE A 86 -11.95 -8.14 13.59
C ILE A 86 -11.90 -6.68 14.04
N GLU A 87 -11.11 -5.86 13.34
CA GLU A 87 -11.12 -4.41 13.49
C GLU A 87 -11.50 -3.75 12.16
N THR A 88 -12.23 -2.64 12.22
CA THR A 88 -12.74 -1.88 11.07
C THR A 88 -12.44 -0.39 11.24
N PHE A 89 -12.05 0.28 10.15
CA PHE A 89 -11.64 1.68 10.11
C PHE A 89 -12.25 2.39 8.89
#